data_AF-A0A292PIH8-F1
#
_entry.id   AF-A0A292PIH8-F1
#
_cell.length_a   1.000
_cell.length_b   1.000
_cell.length_c   1.000
_cell.angle_alpha   90.00
_cell.angle_beta   90.00
_cell.angle_gamma   90.00
#
_symmetry.space_group_name_H-M   'P 1'
#
loop_
_entity.id
_entity.type
_entity.pdbx_description
1 polymer ?
#
loop_
_entity_poly.entity_id
_entity_poly.type
_entity_poly.pdbx_seq_one_letter_code
_entity_poly.pdbx_strand_id
1 'polypeptide(L)'
;MTGQIPPYLLIDILRNLDTRDLLRTESVSRTFHQELTTRAPLRRILFTLPPCPPPATGVPSKTTYDLHPIFRLVDYIPDTTPLCPRVILRDSGKQVSRYPVCLNFACSPACRRVEIELCGAVLVVEDPEGVNVMGILRGLDELMEERHMNGRLGWDHVQFPFAGFRTPPTQGTGPPRLIPEFHNLPEITRQLSHGKTVASSLTTF
;
A
#
# COMPACT_ATOMS: atom_id res chain seq x y z
N MET A 1 -40.13 14.11 7.21
CA MET A 1 -39.59 13.58 5.95
C MET A 1 -38.08 13.41 6.14
N THR A 2 -37.59 12.19 6.34
CA THR A 2 -36.15 11.93 6.45
C THR A 2 -35.54 11.95 5.05
N GLY A 3 -35.05 13.12 4.65
CA GLY A 3 -34.34 13.30 3.39
C GLY A 3 -32.99 12.59 3.44
N GLN A 4 -32.97 11.29 3.16
CA GLN A 4 -31.72 10.57 2.93
C GLN A 4 -31.22 10.92 1.54
N ILE A 5 -30.01 11.49 1.46
CA ILE A 5 -29.31 11.71 0.20
C ILE A 5 -29.08 10.33 -0.43
N PRO A 6 -29.48 10.12 -1.70
CA PRO A 6 -29.20 8.88 -2.39
C PRO A 6 -27.69 8.57 -2.42
N PRO A 7 -27.25 7.31 -2.22
CA PRO A 7 -25.82 6.99 -2.08
C PRO A 7 -24.95 7.43 -3.26
N TYR A 8 -25.48 7.39 -4.48
CA TYR A 8 -24.77 7.85 -5.67
C TYR A 8 -24.51 9.36 -5.65
N LEU A 9 -25.50 10.16 -5.21
CA LEU A 9 -25.34 11.62 -5.06
C LEU A 9 -24.37 11.96 -3.93
N LEU A 10 -24.38 11.19 -2.83
CA LEU A 10 -23.44 11.39 -1.74
C LEU A 10 -21.99 11.23 -2.23
N ILE A 11 -21.72 10.19 -3.04
CA ILE A 11 -20.38 9.96 -3.60
C ILE A 11 -19.96 11.12 -4.51
N ASP A 12 -20.87 11.62 -5.36
CA ASP A 12 -20.57 12.74 -6.24
C ASP A 12 -20.34 14.04 -5.46
N ILE A 13 -21.10 14.30 -4.40
CA ILE A 13 -20.87 15.44 -3.50
C ILE A 13 -19.48 15.33 -2.87
N LEU A 14 -19.16 14.16 -2.27
CA LEU A 14 -17.88 13.94 -1.61
C LEU A 14 -16.70 14.05 -2.59
N ARG A 15 -16.85 13.60 -3.83
CA ARG A 15 -15.81 13.74 -4.86
C ARG A 15 -15.49 15.18 -5.25
N ASN A 16 -16.44 16.10 -5.08
CA ASN A 16 -16.28 17.51 -5.43
C ASN A 16 -15.87 18.38 -4.23
N LEU A 17 -15.83 17.84 -3.02
CA LEU A 17 -15.29 18.54 -1.87
C LEU A 17 -13.78 18.65 -1.99
N ASP A 18 -13.24 19.76 -1.48
CA ASP A 18 -11.81 19.84 -1.30
C ASP A 18 -11.36 18.84 -0.23
N THR A 19 -10.08 18.51 -0.30
CA THR A 19 -9.44 17.51 0.53
C THR A 19 -9.57 17.79 2.04
N ARG A 20 -9.66 19.06 2.45
CA ARG A 20 -9.75 19.46 3.86
C ARG A 20 -11.17 19.30 4.40
N ASP A 21 -12.16 19.63 3.58
CA ASP A 21 -13.57 19.46 3.92
C ASP A 21 -13.99 17.99 3.85
N LEU A 22 -13.40 17.20 2.94
CA LEU A 22 -13.61 15.75 2.89
C LEU A 22 -13.25 15.08 4.22
N LEU A 23 -12.10 15.43 4.82
CA LEU A 23 -11.69 14.93 6.14
C LEU A 23 -12.63 15.35 7.26
N ARG A 24 -13.17 16.57 7.21
CA ARG A 24 -14.17 17.01 8.20
C ARG A 24 -15.45 16.20 8.08
N THR A 25 -15.82 15.77 6.87
CA THR A 25 -17.02 14.95 6.70
C THR A 25 -16.93 13.55 7.29
N GLU A 26 -15.71 13.03 7.50
CA GLU A 26 -15.50 11.73 8.15
C GLU A 26 -16.08 11.70 9.58
N SER A 27 -15.98 12.81 10.31
CA SER A 27 -16.49 12.93 11.68
C SER A 27 -17.97 13.33 11.76
N VAL A 28 -18.61 13.63 10.62
CA VAL A 28 -20.01 14.08 10.56
C VAL A 28 -20.98 12.91 10.76
N SER A 29 -20.71 11.74 10.18
CA SER A 29 -21.54 10.55 10.38
C SER A 29 -20.84 9.25 10.03
N ARG A 30 -21.32 8.14 10.60
CA ARG A 30 -20.85 6.78 10.27
C ARG A 30 -20.99 6.44 8.79
N THR A 31 -22.06 6.91 8.13
CA THR A 31 -22.28 6.67 6.69
C THR A 31 -21.21 7.33 5.85
N PHE A 32 -20.82 8.57 6.19
CA PHE A 32 -19.77 9.29 5.46
C PHE A 32 -18.40 8.64 5.67
N HIS A 33 -18.06 8.29 6.91
CA HIS A 33 -16.85 7.53 7.21
C HIS A 33 -16.82 6.20 6.42
N GLN A 34 -17.93 5.47 6.38
CA GLN A 34 -18.03 4.22 5.63
C GLN A 34 -17.86 4.43 4.13
N GLU A 35 -18.51 5.43 3.52
CA GLU A 35 -18.36 5.70 2.08
C GLU A 35 -16.93 6.16 1.73
N LEU A 36 -16.28 6.98 2.56
CA LEU A 36 -14.90 7.41 2.38
C LEU A 36 -13.88 6.26 2.47
N THR A 37 -14.09 5.33 3.40
CA THR A 37 -13.15 4.21 3.67
C THR A 37 -13.41 3.00 2.77
N THR A 38 -14.65 2.78 2.33
CA THR A 38 -15.02 1.58 1.55
C THR A 38 -15.07 1.81 0.04
N ARG A 39 -15.42 3.02 -0.44
CA ARG A 39 -15.50 3.28 -1.88
C ARG A 39 -14.12 3.58 -2.44
N ALA A 40 -13.70 2.78 -3.42
CA ALA A 40 -12.40 2.90 -4.07
C ALA A 40 -12.06 4.33 -4.57
N PRO A 41 -12.98 5.13 -5.16
CA PRO A 41 -12.64 6.48 -5.61
C PRO A 41 -12.35 7.46 -4.46
N LEU A 42 -13.11 7.38 -3.38
CA LEU A 42 -12.97 8.28 -2.23
C LEU A 42 -11.78 7.86 -1.36
N ARG A 43 -11.58 6.55 -1.19
CA ARG A 43 -10.40 6.00 -0.52
C ARG A 43 -9.10 6.41 -1.21
N ARG A 44 -9.09 6.58 -2.54
CA ARG A 44 -7.91 7.08 -3.28
C ARG A 44 -7.54 8.52 -2.92
N ILE A 45 -8.52 9.37 -2.61
CA ILE A 45 -8.27 10.76 -2.19
C ILE A 45 -7.49 10.78 -0.87
N LEU A 46 -7.75 9.83 0.03
CA LEU A 46 -7.03 9.73 1.30
C LEU A 46 -5.51 9.57 1.12
N PHE A 47 -5.07 8.94 0.04
CA PHE A 47 -3.65 8.79 -0.29
C PHE A 47 -3.04 10.01 -0.99
N THR A 48 -3.79 11.09 -1.18
CA THR A 48 -3.27 12.37 -1.69
C THR A 48 -3.11 13.41 -0.57
N LEU A 49 -3.51 13.05 0.66
CA LEU A 49 -3.45 13.90 1.83
C LEU A 49 -2.02 14.00 2.38
N PRO A 50 -1.48 15.21 2.59
CA PRO A 50 -0.16 15.36 3.19
C PRO A 50 -0.14 14.82 4.63
N PRO A 51 1.05 14.49 5.17
CA PRO A 51 1.20 14.02 6.53
C PRO A 51 0.60 14.99 7.54
N CYS A 52 -0.34 14.53 8.37
CA CYS A 52 -0.85 15.35 9.46
C CYS A 52 0.24 15.54 10.53
N PRO A 53 0.43 16.76 11.05
CA PRO A 53 1.31 16.97 12.19
C PRO A 53 0.79 16.17 13.39
N PRO A 54 1.68 15.60 14.23
CA PRO A 54 1.27 14.87 15.41
C PRO A 54 0.43 15.78 16.32
N PRO A 55 -0.61 15.23 16.99
CA PRO A 55 -1.42 16.02 17.90
C PRO A 55 -0.53 16.63 19.00
N ALA A 56 -0.73 17.93 19.27
CA ALA A 56 0.04 18.68 20.27
C ALA A 56 -0.10 18.12 21.70
N THR A 57 -1.12 17.31 21.94
CA THR A 57 -1.32 16.53 23.15
C THR A 57 -0.63 15.18 22.99
N GLY A 58 0.49 14.99 23.67
CA GLY A 58 1.42 13.85 23.59
C GLY A 58 0.89 12.48 24.00
N VAL A 59 -0.32 12.11 23.56
CA VAL A 59 -0.85 10.75 23.65
C VAL A 59 -0.61 10.08 22.30
N PRO A 60 0.35 9.15 22.20
CA PRO A 60 0.58 8.41 20.96
C PRO A 60 -0.66 7.57 20.68
N SER A 61 -1.47 8.02 19.73
CA SER A 61 -2.62 7.25 19.25
C SER A 61 -2.07 6.04 18.50
N LYS A 62 -2.60 4.85 18.77
CA LYS A 62 -2.41 3.69 17.89
C LYS A 62 -2.86 4.10 16.49
N THR A 63 -1.90 4.46 15.64
CA THR A 63 -2.20 4.95 14.31
C THR A 63 -2.27 3.72 13.43
N THR A 64 -3.48 3.40 13.00
CA THR A 64 -3.69 2.32 12.04
C THR A 64 -3.39 2.91 10.67
N TYR A 65 -2.49 2.29 9.92
CA TYR A 65 -2.12 2.74 8.58
C TYR A 65 -2.71 1.81 7.54
N ASP A 66 -3.39 2.39 6.55
CA ASP A 66 -3.79 1.71 5.33
C ASP A 66 -2.70 1.87 4.28
N LEU A 67 -2.36 0.78 3.59
CA LEU A 67 -1.43 0.82 2.46
C LEU A 67 -2.15 1.16 1.16
N HIS A 68 -1.44 1.85 0.27
CA HIS A 68 -1.96 2.20 -1.04
C HIS A 68 -2.32 0.92 -1.81
N PRO A 69 -3.56 0.78 -2.32
CA PRO A 69 -4.03 -0.47 -2.94
C PRO A 69 -3.23 -0.87 -4.19
N ILE A 70 -2.52 0.08 -4.80
CA ILE A 70 -1.65 -0.16 -5.95
C ILE A 70 -0.61 -1.25 -5.68
N PHE A 71 -0.12 -1.39 -4.44
CA PHE A 71 0.89 -2.40 -4.13
C PHE A 71 0.41 -3.84 -4.40
N ARG A 72 -0.90 -4.10 -4.35
CA ARG A 72 -1.47 -5.42 -4.66
C ARG A 72 -1.70 -5.64 -6.16
N LEU A 73 -1.63 -4.57 -6.95
CA LEU A 73 -1.91 -4.54 -8.38
C LEU A 73 -0.65 -4.49 -9.23
N VAL A 74 0.51 -4.34 -8.60
CA VAL A 74 1.80 -4.28 -9.28
C VAL A 74 2.49 -5.63 -9.23
N ASP A 75 3.15 -5.96 -10.33
CA ASP A 75 4.20 -6.96 -10.34
C ASP A 75 5.54 -6.21 -10.30
N TYR A 76 6.45 -6.76 -9.51
CA TYR A 76 7.82 -6.28 -9.38
C TYR A 76 8.75 -7.38 -9.87
N ILE A 77 9.57 -7.06 -10.87
CA ILE A 77 10.53 -7.99 -11.45
C ILE A 77 11.93 -7.62 -10.90
N PRO A 78 12.61 -8.51 -10.17
CA PRO A 78 13.98 -8.26 -9.72
C PRO A 78 14.93 -8.41 -10.91
N ASP A 79 15.69 -7.37 -11.23
CA ASP A 79 16.71 -7.40 -12.29
C ASP A 79 17.65 -6.19 -12.14
N THR A 80 18.78 -6.23 -12.82
CA THR A 80 19.83 -5.18 -12.88
C THR A 80 19.42 -3.93 -13.66
N THR A 81 18.29 -3.99 -14.36
CA THR A 81 17.75 -2.84 -15.11
C THR A 81 17.18 -1.78 -14.16
N PRO A 82 16.99 -0.52 -14.61
CA PRO A 82 16.40 0.53 -13.76
C PRO A 82 15.04 0.11 -13.20
N LEU A 83 14.66 0.61 -12.01
CA LEU A 83 13.41 0.19 -11.35
C LEU A 83 12.13 0.49 -12.15
N CYS A 84 12.05 1.67 -12.78
CA CYS A 84 10.85 2.13 -13.48
C CYS A 84 10.27 1.13 -14.50
N PRO A 85 11.07 0.49 -15.38
CA PRO A 85 10.56 -0.55 -16.27
C PRO A 85 10.19 -1.86 -15.58
N ARG A 86 10.67 -2.12 -14.36
CA ARG A 86 10.48 -3.38 -13.61
C ARG A 86 9.23 -3.43 -12.75
N VAL A 87 8.60 -2.28 -12.49
CA VAL A 87 7.32 -2.21 -11.78
C VAL A 87 6.19 -2.02 -12.79
N ILE A 88 5.41 -3.07 -13.01
CA ILE A 88 4.32 -3.10 -13.99
C ILE A 88 2.98 -3.33 -13.31
N LEU A 89 1.91 -2.80 -13.88
CA LEU A 89 0.55 -3.14 -13.45
C LEU A 89 0.15 -4.49 -14.03
N ARG A 90 -0.32 -5.40 -13.17
CA ARG A 90 -0.68 -6.77 -13.55
C ARG A 90 -1.82 -6.84 -14.58
N ASP A 91 -2.74 -5.87 -14.54
CA ASP A 91 -3.91 -5.83 -15.42
C ASP A 91 -3.58 -5.43 -16.86
N SER A 92 -2.57 -4.59 -17.04
CA SER A 92 -2.30 -3.88 -18.30
C SER A 92 -0.90 -4.12 -18.83
N GLY A 93 0.00 -4.70 -18.02
CA GLY A 93 1.42 -4.87 -18.33
C GLY A 93 2.18 -3.54 -18.48
N LYS A 94 1.55 -2.41 -18.15
CA LYS A 94 2.13 -1.08 -18.30
C LYS A 94 2.91 -0.67 -17.06
N GLN A 95 3.97 0.10 -17.27
CA GLN A 95 4.81 0.64 -16.20
C GLN A 95 4.01 1.54 -15.27
N VAL A 96 4.18 1.35 -13.95
CA VAL A 96 3.48 2.13 -12.92
C VAL A 96 3.87 3.61 -12.96
N SER A 97 5.12 3.91 -13.31
CA SER A 97 5.65 5.27 -13.44
C SER A 97 4.90 6.13 -14.45
N ARG A 98 4.14 5.53 -15.38
CA ARG A 98 3.33 6.26 -16.36
C ARG A 98 2.00 6.76 -15.80
N TYR A 99 1.64 6.35 -14.59
CA TYR A 99 0.38 6.70 -13.97
C TYR A 99 0.57 7.69 -12.83
N PRO A 100 -0.30 8.71 -12.68
CA PRO A 100 -0.20 9.69 -11.59
C PRO A 100 -0.25 9.07 -10.19
N VAL A 101 -0.82 7.87 -10.07
CA VAL A 101 -0.91 7.11 -8.81
C VAL A 101 0.45 6.85 -8.15
N CYS A 102 1.53 6.90 -8.93
CA CYS A 102 2.89 6.72 -8.42
C CYS A 102 3.36 7.92 -7.56
N LEU A 103 2.71 9.07 -7.69
CA LEU A 103 2.95 10.29 -6.90
C LEU A 103 2.11 10.34 -5.62
N ASN A 104 1.13 9.45 -5.47
CA ASN A 104 0.32 9.38 -4.25
C ASN A 104 1.16 8.86 -3.08
N PHE A 105 0.77 9.23 -1.87
CA PHE A 105 1.35 8.70 -0.65
C PHE A 105 1.14 7.18 -0.54
N ALA A 106 2.16 6.50 -0.03
CA ALA A 106 2.14 5.05 0.13
C ALA A 106 1.18 4.57 1.23
N CYS A 107 0.89 5.44 2.20
CA CYS A 107 0.07 5.14 3.37
C CYS A 107 -1.01 6.19 3.58
N SER A 108 -2.11 5.79 4.19
CA SER A 108 -3.13 6.67 4.76
C SER A 108 -3.27 6.35 6.25
N PRO A 109 -2.99 7.29 7.18
CA PRO A 109 -2.48 8.64 6.92
C PRO A 109 -1.08 8.64 6.29
N ALA A 110 -0.75 9.70 5.56
CA ALA A 110 0.57 9.83 4.93
C ALA A 110 1.67 9.91 5.99
N CYS A 111 2.76 9.18 5.74
CA CYS A 111 3.87 9.02 6.67
C CYS A 111 5.14 9.60 6.07
N ARG A 112 5.92 10.31 6.88
CA ARG A 112 7.25 10.82 6.47
C ARG A 112 8.35 9.77 6.55
N ARG A 113 8.12 8.68 7.28
CA ARG A 113 9.07 7.61 7.52
C ARG A 113 8.36 6.28 7.42
N VAL A 114 8.91 5.34 6.66
CA VAL A 114 8.39 3.99 6.48
C VAL A 114 9.54 3.00 6.53
N GLU A 115 9.36 1.88 7.23
CA GLU A 115 10.34 0.79 7.31
C GLU A 115 9.94 -0.32 6.34
N ILE A 116 10.90 -0.87 5.59
CA ILE A 116 10.72 -2.03 4.73
C ILE A 116 11.61 -3.14 5.29
N GLU A 117 10.99 -4.27 5.65
CA GLU A 117 11.69 -5.41 6.22
C GLU A 117 11.70 -6.59 5.24
N LEU A 118 12.89 -7.10 4.89
CA LEU A 118 13.08 -8.24 4.00
C LEU A 118 14.26 -9.10 4.48
N CYS A 119 14.00 -10.40 4.65
CA CYS A 119 15.01 -11.39 5.05
C CYS A 119 15.86 -10.92 6.25
N GLY A 120 15.21 -10.36 7.28
CA GLY A 120 15.85 -9.90 8.51
C GLY A 120 16.66 -8.59 8.40
N ALA A 121 16.61 -7.85 7.27
CA ALA A 121 17.08 -6.47 7.21
C ALA A 121 15.89 -5.54 7.19
N VAL A 122 16.15 -4.32 7.67
CA VAL A 122 15.20 -3.22 7.64
C VAL A 122 15.86 -2.05 6.93
N LEU A 123 15.22 -1.55 5.89
CA LEU A 123 15.56 -0.30 5.22
C LEU A 123 14.53 0.77 5.59
N VAL A 124 14.99 1.97 5.91
CA VAL A 124 14.13 3.10 6.28
C VAL A 124 14.04 4.06 5.11
N VAL A 125 12.81 4.29 4.61
CA VAL A 125 12.51 5.29 3.60
C VAL A 125 11.98 6.54 4.30
N GLU A 126 12.66 7.68 4.11
CA GLU A 126 12.28 8.97 4.69
C GLU A 126 12.06 10.03 3.61
N ASP A 127 10.96 10.76 3.72
CA ASP A 127 10.62 11.89 2.85
C ASP A 127 9.89 12.96 3.69
N PRO A 128 10.37 14.22 3.72
CA PRO A 128 9.76 15.29 4.51
C PRO A 128 8.35 15.67 4.04
N GLU A 129 8.05 15.53 2.74
CA GLU A 129 6.74 15.80 2.15
C GLU A 129 5.80 14.61 2.31
N GLY A 130 6.35 13.42 2.51
CA GLY A 130 5.64 12.17 2.77
C GLY A 130 6.02 11.10 1.76
N VAL A 131 6.17 9.87 2.24
CA VAL A 131 6.66 8.77 1.41
C VAL A 131 5.58 8.36 0.41
N ASN A 132 5.91 8.47 -0.88
CA ASN A 132 5.04 8.07 -1.97
C ASN A 132 5.24 6.59 -2.37
N VAL A 133 4.35 6.10 -3.23
CA VAL A 133 4.36 4.72 -3.74
C VAL A 133 5.71 4.36 -4.37
N MET A 134 6.31 5.27 -5.16
CA MET A 134 7.61 5.01 -5.78
C MET A 134 8.76 4.98 -4.78
N GLY A 135 8.69 5.76 -3.70
CA GLY A 135 9.67 5.74 -2.61
C GLY A 135 9.74 4.37 -1.96
N ILE A 136 8.58 3.75 -1.70
CA ILE A 136 8.53 2.37 -1.17
C ILE A 136 9.11 1.36 -2.15
N LEU A 137 8.76 1.45 -3.44
CA LEU A 137 9.27 0.53 -4.46
C LEU A 137 10.78 0.66 -4.64
N ARG A 138 11.34 1.89 -4.55
CA ARG A 138 12.79 2.13 -4.56
C ARG A 138 13.47 1.53 -3.33
N GLY A 139 12.90 1.76 -2.14
CA GLY A 139 13.46 1.17 -0.93
C GLY A 139 13.44 -0.37 -0.96
N LEU A 140 12.40 -0.98 -1.54
CA LEU A 140 12.37 -2.44 -1.76
C LEU A 140 13.48 -2.87 -2.74
N ASP A 141 13.67 -2.14 -3.84
CA ASP A 141 14.67 -2.44 -4.85
C ASP A 141 16.09 -2.41 -4.29
N GLU A 142 16.42 -1.35 -3.55
CA GLU A 142 17.71 -1.20 -2.86
C GLU A 142 17.96 -2.34 -1.85
N LEU A 143 16.92 -2.70 -1.08
CA LEU A 143 17.01 -3.78 -0.11
C LEU A 143 17.17 -5.15 -0.79
N MET A 144 16.48 -5.37 -1.90
CA MET A 144 16.62 -6.59 -2.72
C MET A 144 18.03 -6.72 -3.27
N GLU A 145 18.61 -5.65 -3.81
CA GLU A 145 19.97 -5.62 -4.35
C GLU A 145 21.01 -5.89 -3.24
N GLU A 146 20.89 -5.24 -2.09
CA GLU A 146 21.76 -5.48 -0.92
C GLU A 146 21.71 -6.94 -0.50
N ARG A 147 20.51 -7.52 -0.38
CA ARG A 147 20.34 -8.92 0.01
C ARG A 147 20.89 -9.89 -1.01
N HIS A 148 20.73 -9.58 -2.30
CA HIS A 148 21.27 -10.40 -3.38
C HIS A 148 22.79 -10.39 -3.39
N MET A 149 23.41 -9.21 -3.32
CA MET A 149 24.86 -9.04 -3.31
C MET A 149 25.52 -9.70 -2.09
N ASN A 150 24.84 -9.71 -0.96
CA ASN A 150 25.31 -10.39 0.26
C ASN A 150 25.04 -11.91 0.27
N GLY A 151 24.53 -12.49 -0.82
CA GLY A 151 24.21 -13.92 -0.93
C GLY A 151 23.11 -14.36 0.03
N ARG A 152 22.31 -13.41 0.54
CA ARG A 152 21.22 -13.66 1.50
C ARG A 152 19.87 -13.90 0.82
N LEU A 153 19.75 -13.56 -0.46
CA LEU A 153 18.51 -13.72 -1.22
C LEU A 153 18.77 -14.09 -2.70
N GLY A 154 18.21 -15.21 -3.11
CA GLY A 154 18.03 -15.57 -4.52
C GLY A 154 16.54 -15.71 -4.79
N TRP A 155 15.93 -14.69 -5.39
CA TRP A 155 14.48 -14.67 -5.61
C TRP A 155 14.12 -15.12 -7.04
N ASP A 156 13.40 -16.24 -7.14
CA ASP A 156 12.72 -16.65 -8.36
C ASP A 156 11.34 -15.99 -8.44
N HIS A 157 11.26 -14.86 -9.15
CA HIS A 157 10.02 -14.11 -9.33
C HIS A 157 8.98 -14.83 -10.19
N VAL A 158 9.36 -15.89 -10.92
CA VAL A 158 8.42 -16.71 -11.70
C VAL A 158 7.70 -17.68 -10.77
N GLN A 159 8.42 -18.34 -9.87
CA GLN A 159 7.81 -19.25 -8.88
C GLN A 159 7.11 -18.50 -7.74
N PHE A 160 7.66 -17.35 -7.35
CA PHE A 160 7.22 -16.56 -6.21
C PHE A 160 6.94 -15.10 -6.59
N PRO A 161 5.98 -14.78 -7.48
CA PRO A 161 5.76 -13.42 -7.93
C PRO A 161 5.30 -12.52 -6.79
N PHE A 162 5.68 -11.24 -6.85
CA PHE A 162 5.32 -10.23 -5.87
C PHE A 162 3.79 -10.06 -5.76
N ALA A 163 3.30 -9.96 -4.53
CA ALA A 163 1.88 -9.90 -4.17
C ALA A 163 1.50 -8.59 -3.44
N GLY A 164 2.48 -7.74 -3.14
CA GLY A 164 2.29 -6.47 -2.44
C GLY A 164 3.05 -6.41 -1.13
N PHE A 165 2.49 -5.68 -0.16
CA PHE A 165 3.04 -5.54 1.17
C PHE A 165 1.99 -5.85 2.22
N ARG A 166 2.43 -6.39 3.36
CA ARG A 166 1.67 -6.44 4.59
C ARG A 166 2.30 -5.56 5.67
N THR A 167 1.48 -5.13 6.61
CA THR A 167 1.94 -4.58 7.88
C THR A 167 1.93 -5.68 8.94
N PRO A 168 2.95 -5.78 9.81
CA PRO A 168 2.92 -6.75 10.89
C PRO A 168 1.79 -6.42 11.88
N PRO A 169 1.19 -7.44 12.52
CA PRO A 169 0.05 -7.26 13.42
C PRO A 169 0.41 -6.50 14.70
N THR A 170 1.70 -6.43 15.06
CA THR A 170 2.20 -5.71 16.23
C THR A 170 2.17 -4.20 15.97
N GLN A 171 1.08 -3.56 16.38
CA GLN A 171 0.91 -2.11 16.38
C GLN A 171 1.86 -1.46 17.39
N GLY A 172 2.97 -0.89 16.91
CA GLY A 172 3.88 -0.06 17.69
C GLY A 172 3.58 1.43 17.55
N THR A 173 4.12 2.25 18.45
CA THR A 173 4.15 3.73 18.35
C THR A 173 5.19 4.24 17.33
N GLY A 174 5.60 3.39 16.39
CA GLY A 174 6.68 3.64 15.44
C GLY A 174 6.18 3.94 14.02
N PRO A 175 7.11 4.17 13.08
CA PRO A 175 6.77 4.30 11.67
C PRO A 175 6.10 3.02 11.16
N PRO A 176 5.22 3.11 10.13
CA PRO A 176 4.69 1.91 9.49
C PRO A 176 5.82 1.03 8.99
N ARG A 177 5.71 -0.27 9.28
CA ARG A 177 6.63 -1.29 8.79
C ARG A 177 5.94 -2.14 7.74
N LEU A 178 6.61 -2.32 6.60
CA LEU A 178 6.11 -3.05 5.44
C LEU A 178 6.97 -4.29 5.23
N ILE A 179 6.33 -5.43 5.06
CA ILE A 179 6.99 -6.69 4.70
C ILE A 179 6.48 -7.06 3.30
N PRO A 180 7.36 -7.23 2.31
CA PRO A 180 6.96 -7.63 0.97
C PRO A 180 6.39 -9.03 0.99
N GLU A 181 5.46 -9.24 0.08
CA GLU A 181 4.63 -10.42 -0.01
C GLU A 181 4.77 -11.05 -1.41
N PHE A 182 4.73 -12.38 -1.48
CA PHE A 182 4.99 -13.20 -2.67
C PHE A 182 4.02 -14.39 -2.79
N HIS A 183 3.40 -14.61 -3.95
CA HIS A 183 2.51 -15.75 -4.15
C HIS A 183 3.28 -17.06 -4.32
N ASN A 184 2.90 -18.14 -3.64
CA ASN A 184 3.45 -19.47 -3.89
C ASN A 184 2.65 -20.15 -5.03
N LEU A 185 3.07 -19.96 -6.29
CA LEU A 185 2.34 -20.51 -7.45
C LEU A 185 2.21 -22.04 -7.45
N PRO A 186 3.25 -22.83 -7.08
CA PRO A 186 3.10 -24.28 -6.96
C PRO A 186 1.98 -24.69 -6.00
N GLU A 187 1.91 -24.03 -4.84
CA GLU A 187 0.88 -24.32 -3.85
C GLU A 187 -0.52 -23.91 -4.32
N ILE A 188 -0.64 -22.74 -4.95
CA ILE A 188 -1.90 -22.26 -5.53
C ILE A 188 -2.39 -23.26 -6.60
N THR A 189 -1.51 -23.67 -7.50
CA THR A 189 -1.82 -24.63 -8.57
C THR A 189 -2.27 -25.97 -7.99
N ARG A 190 -1.57 -26.45 -6.95
CA ARG A 190 -1.95 -27.67 -6.21
C ARG A 190 -3.33 -27.54 -5.58
N GLN A 191 -3.66 -26.42 -4.95
CA GLN A 191 -4.97 -26.24 -4.31
C GLN A 191 -6.10 -26.20 -5.34
N LEU A 192 -5.90 -25.50 -6.46
CA LEU A 192 -6.85 -25.45 -7.57
C LEU A 192 -7.07 -26.82 -8.20
N SER A 193 -6.01 -27.61 -8.40
CA SER A 193 -6.13 -28.95 -8.97
C SER A 193 -6.92 -29.92 -8.08
N HIS A 194 -7.04 -29.63 -6.79
CA HIS A 194 -7.84 -30.39 -5.81
C HIS A 194 -9.23 -29.78 -5.55
N GLY A 195 -9.66 -28.81 -6.37
CA GLY A 195 -10.98 -28.18 -6.27
C GLY A 195 -11.17 -27.31 -5.03
N LYS A 196 -10.08 -26.89 -4.36
CA LYS A 196 -10.14 -26.04 -3.18
C LYS A 196 -10.13 -24.56 -3.58
N THR A 197 -10.87 -23.74 -2.83
CA THR A 197 -10.78 -22.28 -2.93
C THR A 197 -9.43 -21.81 -2.42
N VAL A 198 -8.70 -21.06 -3.24
CA VAL A 198 -7.38 -20.54 -2.90
C VAL A 198 -7.56 -19.30 -2.02
N ALA A 199 -7.18 -19.41 -0.75
CA ALA A 199 -6.84 -18.22 0.03
C ALA A 199 -5.38 -17.89 -0.28
N SER A 200 -5.09 -16.68 -0.79
CA SER A 200 -3.72 -16.23 -1.02
C SER A 200 -2.94 -16.31 0.30
N SER A 201 -2.17 -17.37 0.47
CA SER A 201 -1.51 -17.69 1.74
C SER A 201 -0.03 -17.50 1.51
N LEU A 202 0.53 -16.52 2.20
CA LEU A 202 1.88 -16.07 1.99
C LEU A 202 2.81 -16.73 2.99
N THR A 203 3.46 -17.80 2.54
CA THR A 203 4.50 -18.50 3.30
C THR A 203 5.80 -17.70 3.19
N THR A 204 6.13 -16.96 4.25
CA THR A 204 7.53 -16.57 4.51
C THR A 204 8.28 -17.83 4.95
N PHE A 205 9.32 -18.21 4.21
CA PHE A 205 10.34 -19.15 4.69
C PHE A 205 11.29 -18.44 5.65
#